data_AF-A0A3L7SDF8-F1
#
_entry.id   AF-A0A3L7SDF8-F1
#
_cell.length_a   1.000
_cell.length_b   1.000
_cell.length_c   1.000
_cell.angle_alpha   90.00
_cell.angle_beta   90.00
_cell.angle_gamma   90.00
#
_symmetry.space_group_name_H-M   'P 1'
#
loop_
_entity.id
_entity.type
_entity.pdbx_description
1 polymer ?
#
loop_
_entity_poly.entity_id
_entity_poly.type
_entity_poly.pdbx_seq_one_letter_code
_entity_poly.pdbx_strand_id
1 'polypeptide(L)'
;MVTTFDELLTSDGTPRHPALSECLSSLSAEVLAERQRHAEEELLEKGITFAVYGHNDGNEKIWPFDVVPRPISWDEWASIEAGLKQRIRALNLFLDDVYGAGQIFKDGVVPEGLVKSAKTYRPECIGFRPPGGVWTHVVGTDLVRNHDGTIYVLEDNLRCPSGVSYVLENREIMKRVLPEVFYGSTIASIEDYPERLLDALLKTAPAASSSTPTAVVLTPGVY
;
A
#
# COMPACT_ATOMS: atom_id res chain seq x y z
N MET A 1 -11.83 -27.60 14.28
CA MET A 1 -10.73 -26.75 13.81
C MET A 1 -11.35 -25.65 12.97
N VAL A 2 -11.11 -24.39 13.29
CA VAL A 2 -11.48 -23.29 12.37
C VAL A 2 -10.52 -23.42 11.19
N THR A 3 -11.04 -23.78 10.02
CA THR A 3 -10.26 -23.77 8.78
C THR A 3 -10.08 -22.31 8.37
N THR A 4 -8.89 -21.77 8.59
CA THR A 4 -8.53 -20.42 8.11
C THR A 4 -8.54 -20.42 6.58
N PHE A 5 -8.93 -19.30 5.97
CA PHE A 5 -8.87 -19.14 4.52
C PHE A 5 -7.41 -19.18 4.05
N ASP A 6 -7.09 -20.08 3.13
CA ASP A 6 -5.79 -20.16 2.46
C ASP A 6 -5.86 -19.50 1.08
N GLU A 7 -4.87 -18.67 0.76
CA GLU A 7 -4.83 -17.88 -0.50
C GLU A 7 -4.52 -18.77 -1.72
N LEU A 8 -3.88 -19.92 -1.52
CA LEU A 8 -3.46 -20.81 -2.60
C LEU A 8 -4.40 -22.00 -2.78
N LEU A 9 -4.95 -22.53 -1.68
CA LEU A 9 -5.74 -23.75 -1.65
C LEU A 9 -7.17 -23.51 -1.12
N THR A 10 -8.13 -24.24 -1.66
CA THR A 10 -9.46 -24.38 -1.07
C THR A 10 -9.44 -25.38 0.09
N SER A 11 -10.53 -25.46 0.85
CA SER A 11 -10.66 -26.37 2.00
C SER A 11 -10.60 -27.85 1.63
N ASP A 12 -10.82 -28.20 0.37
CA ASP A 12 -10.68 -29.56 -0.17
C ASP A 12 -9.30 -29.81 -0.81
N GLY A 13 -8.38 -28.85 -0.76
CA GLY A 13 -7.03 -28.95 -1.31
C GLY A 13 -6.91 -28.59 -2.80
N THR A 14 -7.98 -28.12 -3.43
CA THR A 14 -7.94 -27.67 -4.83
C THR A 14 -7.19 -26.32 -4.97
N PRO A 15 -6.29 -26.16 -5.96
CA PRO A 15 -5.65 -24.88 -6.25
C PRO A 15 -6.64 -23.77 -6.61
N ARG A 16 -6.55 -22.62 -5.92
CA ARG A 16 -7.22 -21.36 -6.33
C ARG A 16 -6.51 -20.68 -7.49
N HIS A 17 -5.19 -20.85 -7.56
CA HIS A 17 -4.32 -20.27 -8.60
C HIS A 17 -3.50 -21.38 -9.27
N PRO A 18 -4.07 -22.15 -10.23
CA PRO A 18 -3.47 -23.37 -10.76
C PRO A 18 -2.03 -23.20 -11.27
N ALA A 19 -1.76 -22.16 -12.06
CA ALA A 19 -0.41 -21.92 -12.61
C ALA A 19 0.64 -21.65 -11.52
N LEU A 20 0.27 -20.86 -10.49
CA LEU A 20 1.15 -20.61 -9.35
C LEU A 20 1.34 -21.87 -8.52
N SER A 21 0.26 -22.61 -8.23
CA SER A 21 0.35 -23.86 -7.48
C SER A 21 1.19 -24.91 -8.19
N GLU A 22 1.06 -25.04 -9.52
CA GLU A 22 1.88 -25.94 -10.33
C GLU A 22 3.35 -25.52 -10.32
N CYS A 23 3.63 -24.22 -10.51
CA CYS A 23 4.99 -23.67 -10.40
C CYS A 23 5.61 -24.02 -9.04
N LEU A 24 4.93 -23.69 -7.94
CA LEU A 24 5.45 -23.96 -6.59
C LEU A 24 5.60 -25.46 -6.31
N SER A 25 4.68 -26.29 -6.78
CA SER A 25 4.74 -27.75 -6.61
C SER A 25 5.86 -28.41 -7.43
N SER A 26 6.34 -27.74 -8.50
CA SER A 26 7.45 -28.21 -9.32
C SER A 26 8.83 -27.96 -8.69
N LEU A 27 8.89 -27.12 -7.66
CA LEU A 27 10.12 -26.74 -6.98
C LEU A 27 10.29 -27.55 -5.70
N SER A 28 11.51 -28.04 -5.45
CA SER A 28 11.82 -28.67 -4.17
C SER A 28 11.99 -27.62 -3.07
N ALA A 29 11.87 -28.04 -1.81
CA ALA A 29 12.09 -27.16 -0.66
C ALA A 29 13.52 -26.60 -0.65
N GLU A 30 14.51 -27.38 -1.08
CA GLU A 30 15.90 -26.94 -1.20
C GLU A 30 16.07 -25.86 -2.27
N VAL A 31 15.38 -25.99 -3.40
CA VAL A 31 15.41 -24.96 -4.46
C VAL A 31 14.75 -23.67 -3.98
N LEU A 32 13.60 -23.76 -3.29
CA LEU A 32 12.94 -22.57 -2.72
C LEU A 32 13.81 -21.89 -1.67
N ALA A 33 14.43 -22.66 -0.78
CA ALA A 33 15.39 -22.14 0.20
C ALA A 33 16.58 -21.46 -0.49
N GLU A 34 17.06 -22.01 -1.62
CA GLU A 34 18.11 -21.37 -2.41
C GLU A 34 17.68 -20.04 -3.01
N ARG A 35 16.49 -19.98 -3.61
CA ARG A 35 15.94 -18.72 -4.16
C ARG A 35 15.75 -17.68 -3.07
N GLN A 36 15.33 -18.10 -1.88
CA GLN A 36 15.19 -17.23 -0.71
C GLN A 36 16.54 -16.62 -0.30
N ARG A 37 17.60 -17.43 -0.21
CA ARG A 37 18.95 -16.92 0.11
C ARG A 37 19.44 -15.93 -0.94
N HIS A 38 19.29 -16.25 -2.23
CA HIS A 38 19.68 -15.34 -3.31
C HIS A 38 18.90 -14.02 -3.28
N ALA A 39 17.61 -14.05 -2.93
CA ALA A 39 16.81 -12.83 -2.77
C ALA A 39 17.32 -11.95 -1.63
N GLU A 40 17.67 -12.56 -0.49
CA GLU A 40 18.24 -11.86 0.66
C GLU A 40 19.62 -11.26 0.34
N GLU A 41 20.48 -12.00 -0.37
CA GLU A 41 21.78 -11.51 -0.85
C GLU A 41 21.61 -10.31 -1.79
N GLU A 42 20.68 -10.37 -2.75
CA GLU A 42 20.42 -9.26 -3.68
C GLU A 42 19.87 -8.02 -2.96
N LEU A 43 18.99 -8.20 -1.97
CA LEU A 43 18.48 -7.11 -1.13
C LEU A 43 19.61 -6.42 -0.35
N LEU A 44 20.54 -7.21 0.20
CA LEU A 44 21.70 -6.70 0.93
C LEU A 44 22.64 -5.92 0.01
N GLU A 45 22.96 -6.46 -1.17
CA GLU A 45 23.85 -5.81 -2.14
C GLU A 45 23.29 -4.46 -2.65
N LYS A 46 21.97 -4.36 -2.80
CA LYS A 46 21.30 -3.11 -3.20
C LYS A 46 21.17 -2.09 -2.06
N GLY A 47 21.57 -2.44 -0.84
CA GLY A 47 21.38 -1.59 0.34
C GLY A 47 19.89 -1.35 0.65
N ILE A 48 19.01 -2.28 0.29
CA ILE A 48 17.59 -2.23 0.64
C ILE A 48 17.46 -2.75 2.07
N THR A 49 17.93 -1.94 3.01
CA THR A 49 17.95 -2.24 4.45
C THR A 49 17.02 -1.28 5.20
N PHE A 50 16.55 -1.67 6.38
CA PHE A 50 15.82 -0.77 7.28
C PHE A 50 16.67 -0.48 8.52
N ALA A 51 16.75 0.79 8.91
CA ALA A 51 17.30 1.19 10.20
C ALA A 51 16.28 0.86 11.29
N VAL A 52 16.56 -0.15 12.12
CA VAL A 52 15.67 -0.49 13.26
C VAL A 52 15.66 0.69 14.24
N TYR A 53 14.65 1.54 14.15
CA TYR A 53 14.42 2.63 15.10
C TYR A 53 14.30 2.05 16.52
N GLY A 54 15.27 2.36 17.39
CA GLY A 54 15.24 2.00 18.81
C GLY A 54 16.36 1.09 19.32
N HIS A 55 17.32 0.68 18.48
CA HIS A 55 18.54 0.02 18.95
C HIS A 55 19.78 0.85 18.60
N ASN A 56 20.56 1.20 19.62
CA ASN A 56 21.84 1.91 19.54
C ASN A 56 22.95 1.13 18.78
N ASP A 57 22.61 -0.02 18.19
CA ASP A 57 23.60 -0.94 17.62
C ASP A 57 23.85 -0.74 16.12
N GLY A 58 23.18 0.20 15.45
CA GLY A 58 23.53 0.58 14.07
C GLY A 58 23.51 -0.55 13.03
N ASN A 59 22.99 -1.73 13.39
CA ASN A 59 22.97 -2.89 12.51
C ASN A 59 21.80 -2.76 11.55
N GLU A 60 22.10 -2.34 10.32
CA GLU A 60 21.21 -2.49 9.18
C GLU A 60 20.74 -3.93 9.07
N LYS A 61 19.42 -4.15 9.07
CA LYS A 61 18.84 -5.47 8.80
C LYS A 61 18.20 -5.46 7.43
N ILE A 62 18.41 -6.55 6.72
CA ILE A 62 17.67 -6.85 5.49
C ILE A 62 16.19 -6.95 5.85
N TRP A 63 15.34 -6.35 5.03
CA TRP A 63 13.90 -6.49 5.17
C TRP A 63 13.48 -7.96 4.97
N PRO A 64 12.58 -8.53 5.80
CA PRO A 64 12.10 -9.90 5.61
C PRO A 64 11.37 -10.04 4.27
N PHE A 65 11.93 -10.84 3.39
CA PHE A 65 11.35 -11.18 2.09
C PHE A 65 10.88 -12.63 2.11
N ASP A 66 9.78 -12.94 1.41
CA ASP A 66 9.33 -14.32 1.20
C ASP A 66 9.17 -14.52 -0.32
N VAL A 67 9.85 -15.52 -0.86
CA VAL A 67 9.79 -15.88 -2.29
C VAL A 67 8.42 -16.40 -2.72
N VAL A 68 7.56 -16.84 -1.79
CA VAL A 68 6.21 -17.28 -2.11
C VAL A 68 5.30 -16.05 -2.26
N PRO A 69 4.82 -15.73 -3.48
CA PRO A 69 4.00 -14.55 -3.67
C PRO A 69 2.62 -14.74 -3.05
N ARG A 70 2.01 -13.65 -2.58
CA ARG A 70 0.59 -13.62 -2.20
C ARG A 70 -0.27 -13.31 -3.43
N PRO A 71 -0.97 -14.29 -4.02
CA PRO A 71 -1.81 -14.04 -5.18
C PRO A 71 -3.10 -13.32 -4.77
N ILE A 72 -3.61 -12.47 -5.67
CA ILE A 72 -4.94 -11.87 -5.59
C ILE A 72 -5.55 -12.01 -6.98
N SER A 73 -6.75 -12.57 -7.08
CA SER A 73 -7.44 -12.69 -8.37
C SER A 73 -7.83 -11.31 -8.90
N TRP A 74 -7.90 -11.15 -10.22
CA TRP A 74 -8.24 -9.86 -10.83
C TRP A 74 -9.64 -9.38 -10.43
N ASP A 75 -10.63 -10.28 -10.38
CA ASP A 75 -12.01 -9.92 -10.04
C ASP A 75 -12.14 -9.45 -8.58
N GLU A 76 -11.40 -10.08 -7.68
CA GLU A 76 -11.29 -9.64 -6.30
C GLU A 76 -10.59 -8.28 -6.21
N TRP A 77 -9.46 -8.11 -6.90
CA TRP A 77 -8.74 -6.85 -6.92
C TRP A 77 -9.59 -5.71 -7.48
N ALA A 78 -10.35 -5.95 -8.55
CA ALA A 78 -11.25 -4.94 -9.13
C ALA A 78 -12.30 -4.47 -8.11
N SER A 79 -12.82 -5.40 -7.30
CA SER A 79 -13.77 -5.09 -6.22
C SER A 79 -13.10 -4.31 -5.09
N ILE A 80 -11.90 -4.72 -4.67
CA ILE A 80 -11.08 -4.01 -3.67
C ILE A 80 -10.77 -2.59 -4.14
N GLU A 81 -10.29 -2.43 -5.37
CA GLU A 81 -9.93 -1.14 -5.96
C GLU A 81 -11.12 -0.18 -5.99
N ALA A 82 -12.30 -0.66 -6.40
CA ALA A 82 -13.52 0.13 -6.39
C ALA A 82 -13.90 0.58 -4.97
N GLY A 83 -13.80 -0.32 -3.98
CA GLY A 83 -14.04 -0.01 -2.56
C GLY A 83 -13.06 1.01 -2.01
N LEU A 84 -11.76 0.88 -2.31
CA LEU A 84 -10.73 1.83 -1.91
C LEU A 84 -10.97 3.22 -2.52
N LYS A 85 -11.29 3.30 -3.81
CA LYS A 85 -11.65 4.57 -4.49
C LYS A 85 -12.85 5.25 -3.81
N GLN A 86 -13.88 4.49 -3.47
CA GLN A 86 -15.05 5.01 -2.75
C GLN A 86 -14.65 5.53 -1.36
N ARG A 87 -13.89 4.75 -0.59
CA ARG A 87 -13.46 5.09 0.77
C ARG A 87 -12.59 6.34 0.79
N ILE A 88 -11.58 6.43 -0.08
CA ILE A 88 -10.67 7.57 -0.17
C ILE A 88 -11.43 8.85 -0.56
N ARG A 89 -12.42 8.75 -1.45
CA ARG A 89 -13.30 9.87 -1.78
C ARG A 89 -14.10 10.34 -0.54
N ALA A 90 -14.67 9.41 0.22
CA ALA A 90 -15.40 9.76 1.43
C ALA A 90 -14.49 10.42 2.49
N LEU A 91 -13.25 9.95 2.65
CA LEU A 91 -12.26 10.54 3.56
C LEU A 91 -11.88 11.97 3.17
N ASN A 92 -11.68 12.23 1.87
CA ASN A 92 -11.42 13.60 1.40
C ASN A 92 -12.60 14.54 1.62
N LEU A 93 -13.83 14.08 1.34
CA LEU A 93 -15.05 14.85 1.62
C LEU A 93 -15.25 15.11 3.12
N PHE A 94 -14.94 14.12 3.96
CA PHE A 94 -14.98 14.25 5.41
C PHE A 94 -14.00 15.34 5.89
N LEU A 95 -12.75 15.32 5.42
CA LEU A 95 -11.76 16.33 5.78
C LEU A 95 -12.18 17.73 5.31
N ASP A 96 -12.71 17.85 4.10
CA ASP A 96 -13.22 19.12 3.56
C ASP A 96 -14.38 19.68 4.37
N ASP A 97 -15.30 18.81 4.80
CA ASP A 97 -16.44 19.22 5.61
C ASP A 97 -16.04 19.59 7.05
N VAL A 98 -15.18 18.78 7.68
CA VAL A 98 -14.68 19.01 9.06
C VAL A 98 -14.00 20.37 9.19
N TYR A 99 -13.17 20.76 8.22
CA TYR A 99 -12.50 22.05 8.20
C TYR A 99 -13.30 23.17 7.51
N GLY A 100 -14.43 22.82 6.90
CA GLY A 100 -15.33 23.72 6.18
C GLY A 100 -16.65 23.94 6.90
N ALA A 101 -17.73 23.44 6.32
CA ALA A 101 -19.09 23.74 6.76
C ALA A 101 -19.52 22.95 8.02
N GLY A 102 -18.86 21.85 8.34
CA GLY A 102 -19.16 20.98 9.48
C GLY A 102 -20.56 20.37 9.43
N GLN A 103 -21.06 20.03 8.24
CA GLN A 103 -22.41 19.46 8.08
C GLN A 103 -22.52 18.09 8.76
N ILE A 104 -21.49 17.27 8.71
CA ILE A 104 -21.46 15.96 9.38
C ILE A 104 -21.68 16.05 10.89
N PHE A 105 -21.30 17.18 11.50
CA PHE A 105 -21.54 17.49 12.90
C PHE A 105 -22.98 17.99 13.13
N LYS A 106 -23.46 18.89 12.27
CA LYS A 106 -24.83 19.44 12.35
C LYS A 106 -25.90 18.37 12.13
N ASP A 107 -25.61 17.40 11.27
CA ASP A 107 -26.46 16.26 10.98
C ASP A 107 -26.38 15.16 12.08
N GLY A 108 -25.48 15.32 13.06
CA GLY A 108 -25.33 14.40 14.19
C GLY A 108 -24.71 13.03 13.83
N VAL A 109 -24.14 12.88 12.62
CA VAL A 109 -23.53 11.62 12.15
C VAL A 109 -22.21 11.35 12.89
N VAL A 110 -21.41 12.39 13.13
CA VAL A 110 -20.17 12.30 13.90
C VAL A 110 -20.24 13.30 15.07
N PRO A 111 -19.90 12.90 16.31
CA PRO A 111 -19.82 13.85 17.42
C PRO A 111 -18.69 14.87 17.21
N GLU A 112 -19.03 16.16 17.22
CA GLU A 112 -18.05 17.25 17.02
C GLU A 112 -16.90 17.20 18.03
N GLY A 113 -17.21 16.95 19.31
CA GLY A 113 -16.23 16.85 20.38
C GLY A 113 -15.23 15.70 20.18
N LEU A 114 -15.62 14.62 19.50
CA LEU A 114 -14.72 13.50 19.19
C LEU A 114 -13.61 13.93 18.23
N VAL A 115 -13.96 14.73 17.21
CA VAL A 115 -13.01 15.20 16.21
C VAL A 115 -12.18 16.36 16.74
N LYS A 116 -12.83 17.39 17.32
CA LYS A 116 -12.14 18.62 17.75
C LYS A 116 -11.23 18.44 18.97
N SER A 117 -11.43 17.38 19.76
CA SER A 117 -10.52 17.04 20.88
C SER A 117 -9.30 16.21 20.45
N ALA A 118 -9.25 15.73 19.20
CA ALA A 118 -8.14 14.92 18.72
C ALA A 118 -6.85 15.75 18.66
N LYS A 119 -5.74 15.21 19.16
CA LYS A 119 -4.40 15.87 19.14
C LYS A 119 -3.92 16.23 17.73
N THR A 120 -4.48 15.56 16.73
CA THR A 120 -4.15 15.70 15.31
C THR A 120 -5.08 16.65 14.56
N TYR A 121 -6.15 17.12 15.20
CA TYR A 121 -6.96 18.19 14.66
C TYR A 121 -6.13 19.48 14.57
N ARG A 122 -6.27 20.21 13.47
CA ARG A 122 -5.53 21.43 13.17
C ARG A 122 -6.49 22.60 12.96
N PRO A 123 -6.79 23.40 13.99
CA PRO A 123 -7.62 24.60 13.85
C PRO A 123 -7.12 25.55 12.76
N GLU A 124 -5.82 25.53 12.46
CA GLU A 124 -5.16 26.31 11.40
C GLU A 124 -5.68 25.96 10.00
N CYS A 125 -6.27 24.78 9.81
CA CYS A 125 -6.86 24.35 8.55
C CYS A 125 -8.31 24.83 8.36
N ILE A 126 -8.95 25.47 9.37
CA ILE A 126 -10.33 25.92 9.24
C ILE A 126 -10.45 26.99 8.14
N GLY A 127 -11.37 26.76 7.19
CA GLY A 127 -11.59 27.63 6.04
C GLY A 127 -10.54 27.49 4.93
N PHE A 128 -9.49 26.70 5.14
CA PHE A 128 -8.54 26.34 4.09
C PHE A 128 -9.19 25.36 3.11
N ARG A 129 -8.92 25.55 1.82
CA ARG A 129 -9.31 24.60 0.76
C ARG A 129 -8.09 24.25 -0.08
N PRO A 130 -7.64 22.99 -0.09
CA PRO A 130 -6.51 22.58 -0.91
C PRO A 130 -6.86 22.72 -2.41
N PRO A 131 -5.86 22.98 -3.27
CA PRO A 131 -6.05 22.91 -4.72
C PRO A 131 -6.72 21.60 -5.15
N GLY A 132 -7.74 21.69 -6.01
CA GLY A 132 -8.50 20.53 -6.46
C GLY A 132 -9.37 19.85 -5.39
N GLY A 133 -9.44 20.39 -4.16
CA GLY A 133 -10.17 19.78 -3.05
C GLY A 133 -9.55 18.48 -2.54
N VAL A 134 -8.28 18.23 -2.83
CA VAL A 134 -7.57 17.00 -2.45
C VAL A 134 -6.81 17.22 -1.15
N TRP A 135 -7.32 16.64 -0.06
CA TRP A 135 -6.66 16.66 1.24
C TRP A 135 -5.62 15.56 1.37
N THR A 136 -5.92 14.35 0.87
CA THR A 136 -5.05 13.18 0.98
C THR A 136 -4.64 12.70 -0.41
N HIS A 137 -3.44 13.11 -0.84
CA HIS A 137 -2.91 12.81 -2.17
C HIS A 137 -2.47 11.35 -2.31
N VAL A 138 -1.94 10.79 -1.22
CA VAL A 138 -1.55 9.38 -1.10
C VAL A 138 -2.18 8.83 0.16
N VAL A 139 -2.80 7.65 0.06
CA VAL A 139 -3.45 6.96 1.16
C VAL A 139 -2.94 5.52 1.18
N GLY A 140 -2.41 5.08 2.31
CA GLY A 140 -2.20 3.66 2.58
C GLY A 140 -3.43 3.11 3.31
N THR A 141 -4.03 2.03 2.82
CA THR A 141 -5.14 1.37 3.51
C THR A 141 -4.73 -0.06 3.84
N ASP A 142 -4.74 -0.39 5.13
CA ASP A 142 -4.32 -1.69 5.62
C ASP A 142 -5.49 -2.67 5.52
N LEU A 143 -5.29 -3.73 4.74
CA LEU A 143 -6.32 -4.74 4.44
C LEU A 143 -5.95 -6.08 5.05
N VAL A 144 -6.95 -6.76 5.62
CA VAL A 144 -6.82 -8.14 6.09
C VAL A 144 -7.90 -9.03 5.52
N ARG A 145 -7.54 -10.27 5.22
CA ARG A 145 -8.51 -11.32 4.92
C ARG A 145 -8.87 -12.06 6.20
N ASN A 146 -10.15 -12.14 6.53
CA ASN A 146 -10.63 -12.92 7.66
C ASN A 146 -10.80 -14.41 7.26
N HIS A 147 -11.07 -15.28 8.23
CA HIS A 147 -11.22 -16.72 8.01
C HIS A 147 -12.35 -17.11 7.03
N ASP A 148 -13.31 -16.22 6.80
CA ASP A 148 -14.42 -16.39 5.86
C ASP A 148 -14.04 -16.00 4.42
N GLY A 149 -12.81 -15.51 4.23
CA GLY A 149 -12.32 -15.02 2.94
C GLY A 149 -12.63 -13.55 2.67
N THR A 150 -13.39 -12.88 3.54
CA THR A 150 -13.78 -11.48 3.35
C THR A 150 -12.60 -10.56 3.67
N ILE A 151 -12.41 -9.52 2.84
CA ILE A 151 -11.41 -8.48 3.04
C ILE A 151 -11.99 -7.35 3.88
N TYR A 152 -11.27 -6.95 4.92
CA TYR A 152 -11.63 -5.87 5.83
C TYR A 152 -10.54 -4.80 5.85
N VAL A 153 -10.95 -3.54 6.05
CA VAL A 153 -10.04 -2.43 6.34
C VAL A 153 -9.75 -2.42 7.83
N LEU A 154 -8.46 -2.48 8.20
CA LEU A 154 -8.02 -2.27 9.58
C LEU A 154 -7.78 -0.80 9.89
N GLU A 155 -7.05 -0.11 9.02
CA GLU A 155 -6.58 1.26 9.25
C GLU A 155 -6.39 2.02 7.93
N ASP A 156 -6.51 3.36 8.01
CA ASP A 156 -6.16 4.27 6.92
C ASP A 156 -5.01 5.22 7.36
N ASN A 157 -3.95 5.20 6.58
CA ASN A 157 -2.76 6.02 6.72
C ASN A 157 -2.82 7.22 5.76
N LEU A 158 -3.26 8.37 6.29
CA LEU A 158 -3.57 9.59 5.52
C LEU A 158 -2.51 10.71 5.62
N ARG A 159 -1.40 10.46 6.33
CA ARG A 159 -0.36 11.47 6.59
C ARG A 159 0.75 11.37 5.55
N CYS A 160 1.84 10.68 5.91
CA CYS A 160 2.95 10.36 5.02
C CYS A 160 3.06 8.84 4.93
N PRO A 161 2.14 8.16 4.22
CA PRO A 161 2.21 6.71 4.06
C PRO A 161 3.51 6.33 3.35
N SER A 162 4.15 5.26 3.83
CA SER A 162 5.39 4.72 3.30
C SER A 162 5.19 3.31 2.73
N GLY A 163 6.25 2.76 2.12
CA GLY A 163 6.34 1.34 1.79
C GLY A 163 6.20 0.98 0.31
N VAL A 164 5.89 1.94 -0.56
CA VAL A 164 5.79 1.66 -2.01
C VAL A 164 7.12 1.21 -2.63
N SER A 165 8.26 1.70 -2.11
CA SER A 165 9.57 1.22 -2.53
C SER A 165 9.70 -0.29 -2.34
N TYR A 166 9.22 -0.85 -1.22
CA TYR A 166 9.23 -2.29 -0.99
C TYR A 166 8.37 -3.04 -2.02
N VAL A 167 7.21 -2.49 -2.39
CA VAL A 167 6.33 -3.12 -3.38
C VAL A 167 7.02 -3.22 -4.74
N LEU A 168 7.71 -2.16 -5.16
CA LEU A 168 8.47 -2.12 -6.41
C LEU A 168 9.69 -3.05 -6.37
N GLU A 169 10.51 -2.96 -5.32
CA GLU A 169 11.71 -3.79 -5.19
C GLU A 169 11.38 -5.27 -5.07
N ASN A 170 10.35 -5.64 -4.29
CA ASN A 170 9.90 -7.03 -4.17
C ASN A 170 9.51 -7.60 -5.54
N ARG A 171 8.84 -6.81 -6.39
CA ARG A 171 8.48 -7.25 -7.74
C ARG A 171 9.72 -7.45 -8.61
N GLU A 172 10.69 -6.57 -8.54
CA GLU A 172 11.93 -6.68 -9.31
C GLU A 172 12.79 -7.87 -8.88
N ILE A 173 12.90 -8.11 -7.58
CA ILE A 173 13.61 -9.28 -7.04
C ILE A 173 12.89 -10.56 -7.47
N MET A 174 11.57 -10.63 -7.32
CA MET A 174 10.78 -11.79 -7.75
C MET A 174 11.02 -12.17 -9.21
N LYS A 175 11.09 -11.19 -10.13
CA LYS A 175 11.39 -11.45 -11.55
C LYS A 175 12.76 -12.09 -11.77
N ARG A 176 13.72 -11.85 -10.87
CA ARG A 176 15.10 -12.36 -10.98
C ARG A 176 15.24 -13.72 -10.31
N VAL A 177 14.74 -13.84 -9.08
CA VAL A 177 14.95 -15.04 -8.24
C VAL A 177 13.94 -16.13 -8.53
N LEU A 178 12.74 -15.79 -9.02
CA LEU A 178 11.67 -16.74 -9.31
C LEU A 178 10.85 -16.32 -10.54
N PRO A 179 11.45 -16.14 -11.74
CA PRO A 179 10.72 -15.75 -12.95
C PRO A 179 9.60 -16.73 -13.33
N GLU A 180 9.69 -17.98 -12.89
CA GLU A 180 8.75 -19.05 -13.20
C GLU A 180 7.32 -18.74 -12.71
N VAL A 181 7.15 -17.96 -11.63
CA VAL A 181 5.79 -17.58 -11.16
C VAL A 181 5.03 -16.64 -12.10
N PHE A 182 5.75 -16.02 -13.06
CA PHE A 182 5.13 -15.19 -14.08
C PHE A 182 4.66 -16.00 -15.29
N TYR A 183 5.06 -17.27 -15.40
CA TYR A 183 4.64 -18.12 -16.50
C TYR A 183 3.20 -18.58 -16.32
N GLY A 184 2.41 -18.54 -17.40
CA GLY A 184 1.01 -18.97 -17.38
C GLY A 184 0.05 -18.03 -16.64
N SER A 185 0.51 -16.89 -16.14
CA SER A 185 -0.30 -15.87 -15.45
C SER A 185 -0.10 -14.49 -16.07
N THR A 186 -1.18 -13.71 -16.20
CA THR A 186 -1.08 -12.29 -16.56
C THR A 186 -1.04 -11.46 -15.28
N ILE A 187 0.15 -11.04 -14.87
CA ILE A 187 0.35 -10.23 -13.66
C ILE A 187 0.35 -8.75 -14.04
N ALA A 188 -0.48 -7.95 -13.35
CA ALA A 188 -0.54 -6.51 -13.56
C ALA A 188 0.81 -5.83 -13.21
N SER A 189 1.24 -4.91 -14.08
CA SER A 189 2.43 -4.09 -13.82
C SER A 189 2.15 -3.06 -12.71
N ILE A 190 3.20 -2.72 -11.99
CA ILE A 190 3.21 -1.71 -10.91
C ILE A 190 4.33 -0.68 -11.12
N GLU A 191 5.11 -0.81 -12.19
CA GLU A 191 6.33 -0.04 -12.43
C GLU A 191 6.08 1.45 -12.67
N ASP A 192 4.89 1.79 -13.16
CA ASP A 192 4.49 3.16 -13.50
C ASP A 192 4.04 4.00 -12.29
N TYR A 193 4.18 3.46 -11.07
CA TYR A 193 3.77 4.16 -9.85
C TYR A 193 4.45 5.53 -9.68
N PRO A 194 5.78 5.68 -9.80
CA PRO A 194 6.45 6.97 -9.62
C PRO A 194 5.96 8.04 -10.60
N GLU A 195 5.78 7.66 -11.88
CA GLU A 195 5.27 8.56 -12.92
C GLU A 195 3.83 8.99 -12.64
N ARG A 196 2.98 8.05 -12.20
CA ARG A 196 1.59 8.35 -11.83
C ARG A 196 1.50 9.25 -10.61
N LEU A 197 2.38 9.04 -9.62
CA LEU A 197 2.45 9.91 -8.45
C LEU A 197 2.89 11.32 -8.86
N LEU A 198 3.92 11.45 -9.69
CA LEU A 198 4.38 12.75 -10.19
C LEU A 198 3.25 13.47 -10.95
N ASP A 199 2.58 12.79 -11.88
CA ASP A 199 1.44 13.35 -12.62
C ASP A 199 0.32 13.80 -11.69
N ALA A 200 -0.03 13.01 -10.67
CA ALA A 200 -1.03 13.38 -9.67
C ALA A 200 -0.63 14.63 -8.89
N LEU A 201 0.63 14.77 -8.49
CA LEU A 201 1.14 15.95 -7.77
C LEU A 201 1.17 17.20 -8.66
N LEU A 202 1.57 17.07 -9.93
CA LEU A 202 1.60 18.21 -10.85
C LEU A 202 0.19 18.74 -11.14
N LYS A 203 -0.83 17.86 -11.12
CA LYS A 203 -2.24 18.23 -11.29
C LYS A 203 -2.83 19.02 -10.12
N THR A 204 -2.19 19.03 -8.95
CA THR A 204 -2.62 19.82 -7.79
C THR A 204 -1.95 21.20 -7.70
N ALA A 205 -1.23 21.59 -8.75
CA ALA A 205 -0.69 22.95 -8.87
C ALA A 205 -1.82 24.01 -8.82
N PRO A 206 -1.66 25.11 -8.07
CA PRO A 206 -2.65 26.19 -8.05
C PRO A 206 -2.86 26.79 -9.44
N ALA A 207 -4.12 27.03 -9.82
CA ALA A 207 -4.50 27.55 -11.15
C ALA A 207 -3.83 28.90 -11.52
N ALA A 208 -3.31 29.64 -10.54
CA ALA A 208 -2.63 30.91 -10.74
C ALA A 208 -1.15 30.77 -11.16
N SER A 209 -0.58 29.56 -11.24
CA SER A 209 0.81 29.41 -11.67
C SER A 209 0.93 29.57 -13.19
N SER A 210 1.55 30.66 -13.63
CA SER A 210 1.82 30.96 -15.05
C SER A 210 2.98 30.14 -15.63
N SER A 211 3.65 29.31 -14.83
CA SER A 211 4.77 28.45 -15.22
C SER A 211 4.42 26.97 -15.08
N THR A 212 5.16 26.11 -15.78
CA THR A 212 5.14 24.67 -15.56
C THR A 212 5.42 24.36 -14.09
N PRO A 213 4.57 23.57 -13.40
CA PRO A 213 4.79 23.24 -11.99
C PRO A 213 6.00 22.32 -11.80
N THR A 214 6.69 22.49 -10.66
CA THR A 214 7.80 21.62 -10.23
C THR A 214 7.41 20.91 -8.95
N ALA A 215 7.41 19.58 -8.97
CA ALA A 215 7.24 18.77 -7.77
C ALA A 215 8.59 18.56 -7.08
N VAL A 216 8.62 18.70 -5.75
CA VAL A 216 9.81 18.46 -4.92
C VAL A 216 9.44 17.55 -3.75
N VAL A 217 10.38 16.72 -3.31
CA VAL A 217 10.23 15.89 -2.10
C VAL A 217 10.97 16.57 -0.96
N LEU A 218 10.22 17.02 0.05
CA LEU A 218 10.80 17.52 1.29
C LEU A 218 11.03 16.36 2.26
N THR A 219 12.28 16.11 2.62
CA THR A 219 12.69 15.07 3.58
C THR A 219 13.30 15.73 4.83
N PRO A 220 13.09 15.16 6.04
CA PRO A 220 13.82 15.58 7.24
C PRO A 220 15.34 15.35 7.13
N GLY A 221 15.79 14.55 6.16
CA GLY A 221 17.18 14.18 5.96
C GLY A 221 17.43 12.72 6.31
N VAL A 222 18.69 12.39 6.58
CA VAL A 222 19.14 11.01 6.83
C VAL A 222 19.10 10.60 8.31
N TYR A 223 18.64 11.49 9.21
CA TYR A 223 18.67 11.33 10.67
C TYR A 223 17.28 11.51 11.29
#